data_AF-A0A8J5CIE7-F1
#
_entry.id   AF-A0A8J5CIE7-F1
#
_cell.length_a   1.000
_cell.length_b   1.000
_cell.length_c   1.000
_cell.angle_alpha   90.00
_cell.angle_beta   90.00
_cell.angle_gamma   90.00
#
_symmetry.space_group_name_H-M   'P 1'
#
loop_
_entity.id
_entity.type
_entity.pdbx_description
1 polymer ?
#
loop_
_entity_poly.entity_id
_entity_poly.type
_entity_poly.pdbx_seq_one_letter_code
_entity_poly.pdbx_strand_id
1 'polypeptide(L)'
;MAMYALGMSVLQDVIAFEKTKVKQVAYADDLSGAGKLQDLSHWWELIQANGPTIGYTPNAAKSFLIVKPEHYDGAVNIFSGSGVVVTKEGQRHLGAVIGTKEYKKEYVGEKVSEWVHEVDVLSAMAKTEPHAAYAAYTHGLQHRWNFVMRTIPDISPLLRPLEESIKNTLIPALLRSPVLGNDARALLELPPRLGGMGITSPEKVAEVENLNSINLTRSLTDMIIAQDAQGEIDQSVIAEQKKRFSRDRQQGQKTSLEHLSTILPPDTVRKIHIAQETGASNWLTSLPIRAKGFNLNKQEFVDAVALRYGWPVEGLPNTCVCGSPNNVDHTMTCKKGGLYVSGHDEVRDLTASMLREVVPRRLHRANPSASRWGTPAVTGQPIPPPEARVDICARGFWTRGSGPFWTSGSSTRWPPPIVSSPSRLSTTGTSWRR
;
A
#
# COMPACT_ATOMS: atom_id res chain seq x y z
N MET A 1 15.67 14.30 -27.06
CA MET A 1 15.77 15.26 -25.94
C MET A 1 16.78 16.38 -26.23
N ALA A 2 18.08 16.11 -26.41
CA ALA A 2 19.08 17.17 -26.62
C ALA A 2 18.84 18.04 -27.87
N MET A 3 18.46 17.43 -29.01
CA MET A 3 18.09 18.17 -30.23
C MET A 3 16.91 19.13 -30.04
N TYR A 4 15.88 18.72 -29.29
CA TYR A 4 14.73 19.57 -28.99
C TYR A 4 15.10 20.71 -28.05
N ALA A 5 15.90 20.44 -27.01
CA ALA A 5 16.35 21.47 -26.08
C ALA A 5 17.19 22.54 -26.79
N LEU A 6 18.16 22.14 -27.62
CA LEU A 6 19.03 23.06 -28.36
C LEU A 6 18.28 23.80 -29.47
N GLY A 7 17.40 23.11 -30.20
CA GLY A 7 16.61 23.74 -31.27
C GLY A 7 15.61 24.76 -30.72
N MET A 8 14.87 24.39 -29.66
CA MET A 8 13.85 25.27 -29.10
C MET A 8 14.44 26.45 -28.33
N SER A 9 15.58 26.28 -27.64
CA SER A 9 16.26 27.42 -27.03
C SER A 9 16.72 28.43 -28.08
N VAL A 10 17.29 27.95 -29.20
CA VAL A 10 17.69 28.83 -30.31
C VAL A 10 16.49 29.52 -30.94
N LEU A 11 15.36 28.83 -31.12
CA LEU A 11 14.13 29.46 -31.61
C LEU A 11 13.65 30.57 -30.68
N GLN A 12 13.66 30.30 -29.37
CA GLN A 12 13.27 31.28 -28.36
C GLN A 12 14.19 32.49 -28.37
N ASP A 13 15.50 32.30 -28.51
CA ASP A 13 16.49 33.38 -28.59
C ASP A 13 16.30 34.23 -29.85
N VAL A 14 16.04 33.60 -31.01
CA VAL A 14 15.75 34.31 -32.27
C VAL A 14 14.48 35.16 -32.13
N ILE A 15 13.42 34.60 -31.56
CA ILE A 15 12.16 35.32 -31.32
C ILE A 15 12.34 36.44 -30.27
N ALA A 16 13.15 36.20 -29.24
CA ALA A 16 13.45 37.20 -28.22
C ALA A 16 14.27 38.36 -28.79
N PHE A 17 15.15 38.09 -29.75
CA PHE A 17 15.94 39.11 -30.46
C PHE A 17 15.05 40.10 -31.23
N GLU A 18 13.90 39.63 -31.75
CA GLU A 18 12.91 40.48 -32.42
C GLU A 18 12.09 41.37 -31.45
N LYS A 19 12.37 41.32 -30.14
CA LYS A 19 11.78 42.16 -29.09
C LYS A 19 10.25 42.11 -29.05
N THR A 20 9.68 40.93 -29.26
CA THR A 20 8.25 40.72 -29.04
C THR A 20 7.90 40.94 -27.57
N LYS A 21 6.69 41.44 -27.29
CA LYS A 21 6.17 41.59 -25.91
C LYS A 21 5.55 40.30 -25.36
N VAL A 22 5.64 39.22 -26.14
CA VAL A 22 5.07 37.92 -25.78
C VAL A 22 6.01 37.23 -24.81
N LYS A 23 5.45 36.74 -23.70
CA LYS A 23 6.17 35.88 -22.77
C LYS A 23 6.03 34.44 -23.25
N GLN A 24 7.14 33.77 -23.51
CA GLN A 24 7.14 32.42 -24.05
C GLN A 24 7.76 31.43 -23.07
N VAL A 25 7.33 30.17 -23.18
CA VAL A 25 7.86 29.02 -22.44
C VAL A 25 7.78 27.80 -23.34
N ALA A 26 8.77 26.91 -23.24
CA ALA A 26 8.77 25.65 -23.97
C ALA A 26 8.98 24.50 -22.99
N TYR A 27 8.24 23.42 -23.20
CA TYR A 27 8.48 22.14 -22.54
C TYR A 27 8.69 21.08 -23.62
N ALA A 28 9.95 20.68 -23.83
CA ALA A 28 10.34 19.89 -25.02
C ALA A 28 9.89 20.59 -26.32
N ASP A 29 9.00 19.99 -27.09
CA ASP A 29 8.42 20.53 -28.34
C ASP A 29 7.18 21.40 -28.13
N ASP A 30 6.55 21.35 -26.95
CA ASP A 30 5.38 22.16 -26.63
C ASP A 30 5.78 23.61 -26.33
N LEU A 31 5.69 24.47 -27.34
CA LEU A 31 5.89 25.91 -27.22
C LEU A 31 4.58 26.61 -26.84
N SER A 32 4.66 27.56 -25.91
CA SER A 32 3.51 28.36 -25.48
C SER A 32 3.91 29.82 -25.31
N GLY A 33 2.99 30.72 -25.68
CA GLY A 33 3.19 32.17 -25.63
C GLY A 33 1.97 32.86 -25.01
N ALA A 34 2.20 33.89 -24.21
CA ALA A 34 1.17 34.72 -23.59
C ALA A 34 1.46 36.21 -23.85
N GLY A 35 0.47 36.94 -24.37
CA GLY A 35 0.60 38.35 -24.75
C GLY A 35 -0.71 38.95 -25.26
N LYS A 36 -0.64 40.13 -25.86
CA LYS A 36 -1.79 40.75 -26.56
C LYS A 36 -2.01 40.07 -27.91
N LEU A 37 -3.23 40.11 -28.44
CA LEU A 37 -3.58 39.40 -29.69
C LEU A 37 -2.69 39.78 -30.89
N GLN A 38 -2.40 41.06 -31.07
CA GLN A 38 -1.54 41.53 -32.17
C GLN A 38 -0.10 41.03 -32.01
N ASP A 39 0.44 41.11 -30.79
CA ASP A 39 1.79 40.63 -30.48
C ASP A 39 1.88 39.10 -30.66
N LEU A 40 0.82 38.36 -30.31
CA LEU A 40 0.73 36.90 -30.49
C LEU A 40 0.62 36.48 -31.96
N SER A 41 -0.10 37.26 -32.78
CA SER A 41 -0.17 37.00 -34.23
C SER A 41 1.19 37.15 -34.88
N HIS A 42 1.89 38.25 -34.56
CA HIS A 42 3.24 38.47 -35.04
C HIS A 42 4.21 37.39 -34.53
N TRP A 43 4.14 37.04 -33.24
CA TRP A 43 4.93 35.95 -32.67
C TRP A 43 4.70 34.60 -33.41
N TRP A 44 3.47 34.28 -33.78
CA TRP A 44 3.16 33.09 -34.55
C TRP A 44 3.77 33.12 -35.97
N GLU A 45 3.73 34.26 -36.66
CA GLU A 45 4.39 34.43 -37.96
C GLU A 45 5.90 34.20 -37.86
N LEU A 46 6.54 34.70 -36.81
CA LEU A 46 7.97 34.48 -36.57
C LEU A 46 8.31 33.00 -36.33
N ILE A 47 7.45 32.26 -35.63
CA ILE A 47 7.61 30.82 -35.45
C ILE A 47 7.49 30.10 -36.79
N GLN A 48 6.54 30.48 -37.64
CA GLN A 48 6.38 29.87 -38.96
C GLN A 48 7.54 30.18 -39.90
N ALA A 49 8.08 31.40 -39.85
CA ALA A 49 9.19 31.81 -40.70
C ALA A 49 10.53 31.20 -40.24
N ASN A 50 10.83 31.27 -38.94
CA ASN A 50 12.13 30.88 -38.40
C ASN A 50 12.19 29.40 -38.00
N GLY A 51 11.07 28.80 -37.59
CA GLY A 51 11.00 27.40 -37.17
C GLY A 51 11.61 26.40 -38.18
N PRO A 52 11.26 26.47 -39.48
CA PRO A 52 11.78 25.52 -40.47
C PRO A 52 13.30 25.53 -40.61
N THR A 53 13.96 26.67 -40.36
CA THR A 53 15.43 26.80 -40.47
C THR A 53 16.18 25.93 -39.44
N ILE A 54 15.54 25.62 -38.32
CA ILE A 54 16.05 24.76 -37.25
C ILE A 54 15.38 23.37 -37.24
N GLY A 55 14.58 23.05 -38.26
CA GLY A 55 13.86 21.77 -38.37
C GLY A 55 12.59 21.67 -37.52
N TYR A 56 12.05 22.79 -37.02
CA TYR A 56 10.79 22.85 -36.29
C TYR A 56 9.66 23.36 -37.18
N THR A 57 8.70 22.50 -37.53
CA THR A 57 7.55 22.91 -38.35
C THR A 57 6.29 22.96 -37.48
N PRO A 58 5.79 24.16 -37.11
CA PRO A 58 4.60 24.28 -36.27
C PRO A 58 3.36 23.75 -37.01
N ASN A 59 2.56 22.93 -36.32
CA ASN A 59 1.31 22.40 -36.89
C ASN A 59 0.13 23.27 -36.47
N ALA A 60 -0.30 24.18 -37.35
CA ALA A 60 -1.39 25.13 -37.10
C ALA A 60 -2.68 24.45 -36.61
N ALA A 61 -3.04 23.28 -37.17
CA ALA A 61 -4.26 22.56 -36.80
C ALA A 61 -4.22 21.97 -35.38
N LYS A 62 -3.02 21.80 -34.80
CA LYS A 62 -2.81 21.39 -33.41
C LYS A 62 -2.52 22.56 -32.48
N SER A 63 -2.34 23.76 -33.02
CA SER A 63 -2.09 24.97 -32.24
C SER A 63 -3.41 25.60 -31.82
N PHE A 64 -3.52 25.90 -30.53
CA PHE A 64 -4.72 26.47 -29.94
C PHE A 64 -4.43 27.86 -29.38
N LEU A 65 -5.32 28.81 -29.68
CA LEU A 65 -5.32 30.13 -29.08
C LEU A 65 -6.48 30.22 -28.08
N ILE A 66 -6.14 30.28 -26.79
CA ILE A 66 -7.13 30.45 -25.72
C ILE A 66 -7.31 31.94 -25.47
N VAL A 67 -8.54 32.44 -25.66
CA VAL A 67 -8.87 33.86 -25.52
C VAL A 67 -9.98 34.09 -24.51
N LYS A 68 -9.97 35.26 -23.87
CA LYS A 68 -11.10 35.69 -23.04
C LYS A 68 -12.33 35.90 -23.93
N PRO A 69 -13.55 35.65 -23.41
CA PRO A 69 -14.78 35.79 -24.19
C PRO A 69 -14.95 37.16 -24.86
N GLU A 70 -14.55 38.24 -24.19
CA GLU A 70 -14.64 39.61 -24.74
C GLU A 70 -13.73 39.89 -25.95
N HIS A 71 -12.74 39.03 -26.22
CA HIS A 71 -11.75 39.22 -27.27
C HIS A 71 -11.85 38.15 -28.38
N TYR A 72 -12.88 37.30 -28.33
CA TYR A 72 -13.04 36.19 -29.26
C TYR A 72 -13.18 36.66 -30.71
N ASP A 73 -14.08 37.61 -30.98
CA ASP A 73 -14.32 38.10 -32.35
C ASP A 73 -13.07 38.78 -32.93
N GLY A 74 -12.37 39.55 -32.09
CA GLY A 74 -11.09 40.18 -32.46
C GLY A 74 -10.01 39.14 -32.77
N ALA A 75 -9.94 38.06 -31.99
CA ALA A 75 -8.98 36.98 -32.20
C ALA A 75 -9.27 36.20 -33.49
N VAL A 76 -10.53 35.89 -33.77
CA VAL A 76 -10.94 35.22 -35.02
C VAL A 76 -10.56 36.05 -36.25
N ASN A 77 -10.75 37.36 -36.18
CA ASN A 77 -10.38 38.26 -37.28
C ASN A 77 -8.86 38.32 -37.48
N ILE A 78 -8.08 38.49 -36.40
CA ILE A 78 -6.62 38.62 -36.46
C ILE A 78 -5.98 37.31 -36.93
N PHE A 79 -6.44 36.16 -36.43
CA PHE A 79 -5.89 34.85 -36.77
C PHE A 79 -6.58 34.21 -37.99
N SER A 80 -7.39 34.96 -38.73
CA SER A 80 -8.03 34.47 -39.95
C SER A 80 -6.98 34.07 -40.99
N GLY A 81 -7.11 32.87 -41.55
CA GLY A 81 -6.13 32.32 -42.51
C GLY A 81 -4.87 31.71 -41.90
N SER A 82 -4.62 31.85 -40.59
CA SER A 82 -3.44 31.27 -39.92
C SER A 82 -3.52 29.75 -39.68
N GLY A 83 -4.73 29.18 -39.74
CA GLY A 83 -5.02 27.77 -39.45
C GLY A 83 -5.07 27.41 -37.96
N VAL A 84 -4.85 28.37 -37.06
CA VAL A 84 -4.88 28.19 -35.59
C VAL A 84 -6.31 28.08 -35.09
N VAL A 85 -6.57 27.15 -34.17
CA VAL A 85 -7.89 26.96 -33.57
C VAL A 85 -8.09 27.92 -32.40
N VAL A 86 -9.05 28.84 -32.51
CA VAL A 86 -9.38 29.80 -31.45
C VAL A 86 -10.47 29.24 -30.54
N THR A 87 -10.26 29.24 -29.22
CA THR A 87 -11.22 28.77 -28.22
C THR A 87 -11.41 29.79 -27.10
N LYS A 88 -12.66 29.93 -26.64
CA LYS A 88 -13.05 30.77 -25.49
C LYS A 88 -13.29 29.99 -24.20
N GLU A 89 -13.40 28.66 -24.30
CA GLU A 89 -13.78 27.78 -23.18
C GLU A 89 -12.55 27.28 -22.44
N GLY A 90 -11.52 26.91 -23.18
CA GLY A 90 -10.28 26.38 -22.61
C GLY A 90 -9.67 25.32 -23.50
N GLN A 91 -8.50 24.84 -23.08
CA GLN A 91 -7.81 23.72 -23.71
C GLN A 91 -6.91 23.00 -22.71
N ARG A 92 -6.64 21.73 -22.99
CA ARG A 92 -5.64 20.93 -22.26
C ARG A 92 -4.23 21.45 -22.56
N HIS A 93 -3.42 21.61 -21.53
CA HIS A 93 -2.02 22.05 -21.66
C HIS A 93 -1.14 21.24 -20.70
N LEU A 94 -0.15 20.51 -21.24
CA LEU A 94 0.79 19.67 -20.49
C LEU A 94 0.13 18.69 -19.51
N GLY A 95 -1.05 18.15 -19.87
CA GLY A 95 -1.83 17.23 -19.02
C GLY A 95 -2.73 17.93 -17.98
N ALA A 96 -2.60 19.24 -17.80
CA ALA A 96 -3.49 20.09 -17.03
C ALA A 96 -4.48 20.81 -17.97
N VAL A 97 -5.21 21.79 -17.44
CA VAL A 97 -6.24 22.54 -18.17
C VAL A 97 -6.12 24.03 -17.91
N ILE A 98 -6.26 24.82 -18.97
CA ILE A 98 -6.34 26.28 -18.92
C ILE A 98 -7.68 26.69 -19.55
N GLY A 99 -8.49 27.47 -18.84
CA GLY A 99 -9.80 27.86 -19.36
C GLY A 99 -10.78 28.35 -18.29
N THR A 100 -12.05 28.39 -18.67
CA THR A 100 -13.19 28.75 -17.83
C THR A 100 -13.38 27.77 -16.67
N LYS A 101 -14.17 28.16 -15.66
CA LYS A 101 -14.45 27.29 -14.51
C LYS A 101 -15.25 26.06 -14.93
N GLU A 102 -16.11 26.22 -15.92
CA GLU A 102 -16.98 25.20 -16.49
C GLU A 102 -16.15 24.13 -17.21
N TYR A 103 -15.24 24.55 -18.09
CA TYR A 103 -14.35 23.63 -18.81
C TYR A 103 -13.42 22.86 -17.86
N LYS A 104 -12.93 23.53 -16.80
CA LYS A 104 -12.16 22.88 -15.72
C LYS A 104 -12.98 21.81 -15.01
N LYS A 105 -14.23 22.12 -14.68
CA LYS A 105 -15.15 21.20 -14.00
C LYS A 105 -15.45 19.97 -14.86
N GLU A 106 -15.69 20.16 -16.15
CA GLU A 106 -15.92 19.08 -17.10
C GLU A 106 -14.69 18.16 -17.21
N TYR A 107 -13.51 18.72 -17.48
CA TYR A 107 -12.28 17.94 -17.60
C TYR A 107 -11.94 17.14 -16.33
N VAL A 108 -12.02 17.77 -15.17
CA VAL A 108 -11.77 17.08 -13.89
C VAL A 108 -12.87 16.06 -13.61
N GLY A 109 -14.13 16.36 -13.97
CA GLY A 109 -15.26 15.43 -13.83
C GLY A 109 -15.07 14.15 -14.64
N GLU A 110 -14.61 14.25 -15.88
CA GLU A 110 -14.25 13.09 -16.71
C GLU A 110 -13.16 12.25 -16.05
N LYS A 111 -12.10 12.89 -15.56
CA LYS A 111 -10.99 12.21 -14.87
C LYS A 111 -11.42 11.54 -13.58
N VAL A 112 -12.24 12.20 -12.77
CA VAL A 112 -12.80 11.64 -11.54
C VAL A 112 -13.69 10.45 -11.85
N SER A 113 -14.49 10.52 -12.92
CA SER A 113 -15.33 9.38 -13.35
C SER A 113 -14.47 8.17 -13.76
N GLU A 114 -13.38 8.40 -14.49
CA GLU A 114 -12.38 7.37 -14.81
C GLU A 114 -11.77 6.77 -13.54
N TRP A 115 -11.35 7.59 -12.58
CA TRP A 115 -10.75 7.11 -11.33
C TRP A 115 -11.73 6.39 -10.42
N VAL A 116 -13.00 6.83 -10.35
CA VAL A 116 -14.05 6.12 -9.62
C VAL A 116 -14.25 4.73 -10.22
N HIS A 117 -14.27 4.61 -11.56
CA HIS A 117 -14.33 3.31 -12.21
C HIS A 117 -13.12 2.43 -11.88
N GLU A 118 -11.91 2.99 -11.88
CA GLU A 118 -10.69 2.25 -11.48
C GLU A 118 -10.76 1.77 -10.02
N VAL A 119 -11.28 2.60 -9.11
CA VAL A 119 -11.51 2.22 -7.71
C VAL A 119 -12.55 1.11 -7.61
N ASP A 120 -13.62 1.14 -8.39
CA ASP A 120 -14.65 0.09 -8.40
C ASP A 120 -14.12 -1.25 -8.93
N VAL A 121 -13.29 -1.22 -9.98
CA VAL A 121 -12.58 -2.40 -10.50
C VAL A 121 -11.66 -2.98 -9.43
N LEU A 122 -10.89 -2.12 -8.74
CA LEU A 122 -10.01 -2.56 -7.66
C LEU A 122 -10.80 -3.11 -6.47
N SER A 123 -11.97 -2.54 -6.18
CA SER A 123 -12.89 -3.00 -5.14
C SER A 123 -13.48 -4.37 -5.48
N ALA A 124 -13.73 -4.67 -6.75
CA ALA A 124 -14.13 -6.01 -7.17
C ALA A 124 -13.02 -7.04 -6.91
N MET A 125 -11.75 -6.69 -7.18
CA MET A 125 -10.60 -7.55 -6.88
C MET A 125 -10.37 -7.72 -5.37
N ALA A 126 -10.62 -6.68 -4.57
CA ALA A 126 -10.49 -6.74 -3.12
C ALA A 126 -11.38 -7.82 -2.47
N LYS A 127 -12.51 -8.15 -3.10
CA LYS A 127 -13.41 -9.23 -2.64
C LYS A 127 -12.78 -10.61 -2.68
N THR A 128 -11.74 -10.84 -3.48
CA THR A 128 -11.01 -12.12 -3.54
C THR A 128 -9.60 -12.00 -2.99
N GLU A 129 -8.89 -10.93 -3.35
CA GLU A 129 -7.47 -10.71 -3.05
C GLU A 129 -7.26 -9.33 -2.39
N PRO A 130 -7.71 -9.12 -1.13
CA PRO A 130 -7.70 -7.81 -0.49
C PRO A 130 -6.30 -7.26 -0.25
N HIS A 131 -5.31 -8.10 0.09
CA HIS A 131 -3.94 -7.66 0.29
C HIS A 131 -3.32 -7.13 -1.03
N ALA A 132 -3.52 -7.83 -2.14
CA ALA A 132 -3.06 -7.39 -3.45
C ALA A 132 -3.74 -6.08 -3.89
N ALA A 133 -5.06 -5.99 -3.69
CA ALA A 133 -5.82 -4.77 -3.99
C ALA A 133 -5.36 -3.57 -3.16
N TYR A 134 -5.13 -3.76 -1.86
CA TYR A 134 -4.59 -2.74 -0.97
C TYR A 134 -3.19 -2.27 -1.39
N ALA A 135 -2.30 -3.21 -1.76
CA ALA A 135 -0.97 -2.87 -2.26
C ALA A 135 -1.04 -2.10 -3.60
N ALA A 136 -1.90 -2.52 -4.53
CA ALA A 136 -2.09 -1.81 -5.80
C ALA A 136 -2.67 -0.40 -5.61
N TYR A 137 -3.58 -0.23 -4.63
CA TYR A 137 -4.10 1.07 -4.24
C TYR A 137 -3.00 1.98 -3.71
N THR A 138 -2.27 1.51 -2.70
CA THR A 138 -1.30 2.32 -1.93
C THR A 138 -0.01 2.61 -2.69
N HIS A 139 0.49 1.67 -3.49
CA HIS A 139 1.73 1.88 -4.26
C HIS A 139 1.48 2.41 -5.68
N GLY A 140 0.25 2.38 -6.16
CA GLY A 140 -0.10 2.72 -7.54
C GLY A 140 -1.19 3.78 -7.65
N LEU A 141 -2.44 3.35 -7.48
CA LEU A 141 -3.63 4.12 -7.89
C LEU A 141 -3.67 5.51 -7.25
N GLN A 142 -3.46 5.60 -5.93
CA GLN A 142 -3.56 6.89 -5.22
C GLN A 142 -2.55 7.94 -5.70
N HIS A 143 -1.42 7.52 -6.28
CA HIS A 143 -0.37 8.43 -6.73
C HIS A 143 -0.65 9.04 -8.10
N ARG A 144 -1.54 8.43 -8.91
CA ARG A 144 -1.92 8.95 -10.23
C ARG A 144 -2.63 10.30 -10.13
N TRP A 145 -3.35 10.53 -9.05
CA TRP A 145 -4.15 11.74 -8.85
C TRP A 145 -3.30 12.96 -8.48
N ASN A 146 -2.09 12.74 -7.97
CA ASN A 146 -1.19 13.79 -7.49
C ASN A 146 -0.90 14.85 -8.56
N PHE A 147 -0.76 14.44 -9.83
CA PHE A 147 -0.48 15.38 -10.91
C PHE A 147 -1.60 16.42 -11.05
N VAL A 148 -2.85 15.97 -11.10
CA VAL A 148 -4.03 16.85 -11.23
C VAL A 148 -4.20 17.73 -9.99
N MET A 149 -4.04 17.15 -8.78
CA MET A 149 -4.08 17.91 -7.52
C MET A 149 -3.02 19.00 -7.44
N ARG A 150 -1.84 18.80 -8.04
CA ARG A 150 -0.74 19.79 -8.02
C ARG A 150 -0.88 20.88 -9.07
N THR A 151 -1.54 20.60 -10.19
CA THR A 151 -1.53 21.47 -11.37
C THR A 151 -2.80 22.28 -11.54
N ILE A 152 -3.94 21.82 -11.04
CA ILE A 152 -5.24 22.47 -11.22
C ILE A 152 -5.73 23.00 -9.87
N PRO A 153 -5.91 24.33 -9.69
CA PRO A 153 -6.40 24.91 -8.45
C PRO A 153 -7.91 24.69 -8.26
N ASP A 154 -8.38 24.80 -7.02
CA ASP A 154 -9.80 24.77 -6.62
C ASP A 154 -10.57 23.49 -6.99
N ILE A 155 -9.90 22.35 -7.11
CA ILE A 155 -10.54 21.08 -7.49
C ILE A 155 -11.04 20.23 -6.33
N SER A 156 -10.75 20.61 -5.07
CA SER A 156 -11.11 19.80 -3.90
C SER A 156 -12.58 19.33 -3.90
N PRO A 157 -13.59 20.20 -4.13
CA PRO A 157 -14.98 19.78 -4.17
C PRO A 157 -15.32 18.80 -5.30
N LEU A 158 -14.55 18.82 -6.40
CA LEU A 158 -14.75 17.93 -7.55
C LEU A 158 -14.24 16.51 -7.28
N LEU A 159 -13.36 16.33 -6.30
CA LEU A 159 -12.81 15.03 -5.91
C LEU A 159 -13.69 14.28 -4.90
N ARG A 160 -14.77 14.90 -4.40
CA ARG A 160 -15.71 14.27 -3.47
C ARG A 160 -16.27 12.93 -3.97
N PRO A 161 -16.70 12.77 -5.23
CA PRO A 161 -17.19 11.48 -5.72
C PRO A 161 -16.14 10.36 -5.62
N LEU A 162 -14.86 10.72 -5.80
CA LEU A 162 -13.75 9.78 -5.64
C LEU A 162 -13.55 9.38 -4.18
N GLU A 163 -13.59 10.33 -3.24
CA GLU A 163 -13.54 10.03 -1.80
C GLU A 163 -14.73 9.16 -1.38
N GLU A 164 -15.93 9.45 -1.87
CA GLU A 164 -17.13 8.65 -1.59
C GLU A 164 -16.99 7.22 -2.11
N SER A 165 -16.42 7.02 -3.30
CA SER A 165 -16.10 5.68 -3.82
C SER A 165 -15.08 4.96 -2.92
N ILE A 166 -13.98 5.61 -2.54
CA ILE A 166 -13.00 5.02 -1.61
C ILE A 166 -13.65 4.62 -0.28
N LYS A 167 -14.47 5.52 0.30
CA LYS A 167 -15.13 5.32 1.59
C LYS A 167 -16.20 4.24 1.55
N ASN A 168 -17.01 4.20 0.50
CA ASN A 168 -18.24 3.40 0.46
C ASN A 168 -18.09 2.11 -0.36
N THR A 169 -17.10 1.99 -1.26
CA THR A 169 -16.90 0.78 -2.08
C THR A 169 -15.58 0.08 -1.74
N LEU A 170 -14.44 0.79 -1.81
CA LEU A 170 -13.12 0.19 -1.64
C LEU A 170 -12.85 -0.28 -0.21
N ILE A 171 -12.98 0.62 0.77
CA ILE A 171 -12.68 0.31 2.17
C ILE A 171 -13.57 -0.85 2.68
N PRO A 172 -14.90 -0.84 2.45
CA PRO A 172 -15.75 -1.98 2.80
C PRO A 172 -15.35 -3.28 2.09
N ALA A 173 -14.95 -3.23 0.82
CA ALA A 173 -14.51 -4.41 0.08
C ALA A 173 -13.19 -4.99 0.63
N LEU A 174 -12.24 -4.14 1.04
CA LEU A 174 -10.97 -4.54 1.64
C LEU A 174 -11.14 -5.18 3.02
N LEU A 175 -12.05 -4.64 3.83
CA LEU A 175 -12.17 -4.96 5.25
C LEU A 175 -13.35 -5.86 5.59
N ARG A 176 -14.23 -6.14 4.62
CA ARG A 176 -15.50 -6.87 4.81
C ARG A 176 -16.45 -6.25 5.86
N SER A 177 -16.28 -4.97 6.18
CA SER A 177 -17.06 -4.30 7.23
C SER A 177 -18.16 -3.41 6.64
N PRO A 178 -19.40 -3.43 7.18
CA PRO A 178 -20.56 -2.84 6.49
C PRO A 178 -20.60 -1.31 6.43
N VAL A 179 -20.08 -0.54 7.39
CA VAL A 179 -19.82 0.93 7.27
C VAL A 179 -18.82 1.34 8.36
N LEU A 180 -17.75 2.07 8.02
CA LEU A 180 -16.87 2.67 9.03
C LEU A 180 -17.38 4.03 9.50
N GLY A 181 -17.34 4.27 10.80
CA GLY A 181 -17.55 5.60 11.37
C GLY A 181 -16.49 6.61 10.92
N ASN A 182 -16.77 7.91 11.07
CA ASN A 182 -15.86 8.97 10.63
C ASN A 182 -14.49 8.90 11.34
N ASP A 183 -14.46 8.51 12.61
CA ASP A 183 -13.21 8.41 13.38
C ASP A 183 -12.33 7.25 12.88
N ALA A 184 -12.96 6.11 12.55
CA ALA A 184 -12.28 4.98 11.94
C ALA A 184 -11.74 5.35 10.54
N ARG A 185 -12.52 6.06 9.72
CA ARG A 185 -12.06 6.57 8.42
C ARG A 185 -10.84 7.49 8.58
N ALA A 186 -10.87 8.41 9.53
CA ALA A 186 -9.77 9.32 9.82
C ALA A 186 -8.51 8.58 10.31
N LEU A 187 -8.67 7.51 11.10
CA LEU A 187 -7.57 6.63 11.48
C LEU A 187 -6.93 5.95 10.26
N LEU A 188 -7.72 5.48 9.30
CA LEU A 188 -7.21 4.83 8.08
C LEU A 188 -6.44 5.80 7.16
N GLU A 189 -6.74 7.11 7.22
CA GLU A 189 -6.01 8.16 6.49
C GLU A 189 -4.55 8.28 6.95
N LEU A 190 -4.28 8.01 8.23
CA LEU A 190 -2.93 8.11 8.78
C LEU A 190 -2.00 7.06 8.15
N PRO A 191 -0.69 7.35 8.01
CA PRO A 191 0.25 6.37 7.49
C PRO A 191 0.40 5.16 8.43
N PRO A 192 0.83 3.99 7.93
CA PRO A 192 1.01 2.79 8.76
C PRO A 192 1.90 2.99 9.98
N ARG A 193 2.96 3.80 9.87
CA ARG A 193 3.86 4.16 10.97
C ARG A 193 3.20 4.92 12.14
N LEU A 194 2.01 5.48 11.92
CA LEU A 194 1.20 6.16 12.95
C LEU A 194 -0.04 5.34 13.34
N GLY A 195 -0.09 4.06 12.95
CA GLY A 195 -1.21 3.16 13.24
C GLY A 195 -2.29 3.10 12.17
N GLY A 196 -2.30 3.99 11.17
CA GLY A 196 -3.29 3.96 10.08
C GLY A 196 -2.98 2.96 8.96
N MET A 197 -3.56 3.17 7.77
CA MET A 197 -3.36 2.36 6.57
C MET A 197 -2.86 3.17 5.36
N GLY A 198 -2.72 4.48 5.48
CA GLY A 198 -2.26 5.36 4.41
C GLY A 198 -3.27 5.53 3.27
N ILE A 199 -4.56 5.32 3.55
CA ILE A 199 -5.65 5.53 2.59
C ILE A 199 -6.09 6.99 2.70
N THR A 200 -5.33 7.90 2.09
CA THR A 200 -5.55 9.34 2.20
C THR A 200 -6.84 9.77 1.51
N SER A 201 -7.40 10.91 1.91
CA SER A 201 -8.54 11.51 1.24
C SER A 201 -8.09 12.48 0.15
N PRO A 202 -8.43 12.25 -1.14
CA PRO A 202 -8.06 13.16 -2.22
C PRO A 202 -8.66 14.57 -2.04
N GLU A 203 -9.91 14.66 -1.56
CA GLU A 203 -10.61 15.93 -1.31
C GLU A 203 -9.83 16.80 -0.30
N LYS A 204 -9.34 16.22 0.80
CA LYS A 204 -8.59 16.95 1.85
C LYS A 204 -7.18 17.34 1.42
N VAL A 205 -6.52 16.50 0.62
CA VAL A 205 -5.10 16.65 0.28
C VAL A 205 -4.90 17.60 -0.91
N ALA A 206 -5.90 17.74 -1.79
CA ALA A 206 -5.77 18.49 -3.04
C ALA A 206 -5.29 19.94 -2.88
N GLU A 207 -5.90 20.70 -1.96
CA GLU A 207 -5.56 22.11 -1.76
C GLU A 207 -4.12 22.28 -1.23
N VAL A 208 -3.73 21.43 -0.29
CA VAL A 208 -2.38 21.46 0.30
C VAL A 208 -1.32 21.07 -0.74
N GLU A 209 -1.57 20.05 -1.58
CA GLU A 209 -0.64 19.67 -2.66
C GLU A 209 -0.51 20.77 -3.72
N ASN A 210 -1.62 21.42 -4.08
CA ASN A 210 -1.60 22.55 -5.01
C ASN A 210 -0.75 23.71 -4.47
N LEU A 211 -1.01 24.12 -3.23
CA LEU A 211 -0.29 25.21 -2.57
C LEU A 211 1.20 24.90 -2.42
N ASN A 212 1.55 23.66 -2.04
CA ASN A 212 2.93 23.22 -1.97
C ASN A 212 3.61 23.24 -3.34
N SER A 213 2.90 22.85 -4.41
CA SER A 213 3.41 22.92 -5.78
C SER A 213 3.71 24.35 -6.19
N ILE A 214 2.78 25.29 -5.97
CA ILE A 214 2.96 26.72 -6.26
C ILE A 214 4.16 27.29 -5.51
N ASN A 215 4.29 26.97 -4.22
CA ASN A 215 5.39 27.48 -3.41
C ASN A 215 6.75 26.92 -3.86
N LEU A 216 6.78 25.64 -4.25
CA LEU A 216 8.01 24.99 -4.73
C LEU A 216 8.48 25.53 -6.08
N THR A 217 7.54 25.85 -6.98
CA THR A 217 7.86 26.32 -8.33
C THR A 217 7.94 27.84 -8.44
N ARG A 218 7.67 28.59 -7.37
CA ARG A 218 7.59 30.07 -7.40
C ARG A 218 8.80 30.73 -8.04
N SER A 219 10.00 30.36 -7.61
CA SER A 219 11.25 30.93 -8.16
C SER A 219 11.38 30.69 -9.66
N LEU A 220 11.06 29.47 -10.13
CA LEU A 220 11.04 29.15 -11.56
C LEU A 220 9.97 29.96 -12.30
N THR A 221 8.77 30.08 -11.73
CA THR A 221 7.68 30.86 -12.31
C THR A 221 8.08 32.34 -12.46
N ASP A 222 8.72 32.92 -11.45
CA ASP A 222 9.17 34.32 -11.47
C ASP A 222 10.19 34.56 -12.58
N MET A 223 11.14 33.63 -12.78
CA MET A 223 12.12 33.68 -13.88
C MET A 223 11.45 33.54 -15.25
N ILE A 224 10.50 32.62 -15.41
CA ILE A 224 9.71 32.49 -16.65
C ILE A 224 8.95 33.79 -16.94
N ILE A 225 8.33 34.40 -15.92
CA ILE A 225 7.60 35.66 -16.08
C ILE A 225 8.53 36.82 -16.46
N ALA A 226 9.75 36.83 -15.93
CA ALA A 226 10.80 37.79 -16.26
C ALA A 226 11.46 37.52 -17.61
N GLN A 227 11.24 36.34 -18.22
CA GLN A 227 11.94 35.86 -19.42
C GLN A 227 13.47 35.82 -19.20
N ASP A 228 13.89 35.49 -17.98
CA ASP A 228 15.30 35.34 -17.63
C ASP A 228 15.80 33.95 -18.03
N ALA A 229 16.51 33.87 -19.16
CA ALA A 229 17.05 32.62 -19.69
C ALA A 229 18.35 32.18 -18.98
N GLN A 230 19.01 33.09 -18.25
CA GLN A 230 20.28 32.84 -17.56
C GLN A 230 20.08 32.65 -16.05
N GLY A 231 18.86 32.81 -15.55
CA GLY A 231 18.51 32.65 -14.15
C GLY A 231 18.86 31.26 -13.62
N GLU A 232 19.65 31.22 -12.54
CA GLU A 232 19.99 29.98 -11.87
C GLU A 232 19.00 29.67 -10.75
N ILE A 233 18.52 28.43 -10.73
CA ILE A 233 17.68 27.92 -9.66
C ILE A 233 18.57 27.38 -8.55
N ASP A 234 18.49 27.99 -7.37
CA ASP A 234 19.15 27.45 -6.19
C ASP A 234 18.47 26.15 -5.73
N GLN A 235 19.09 25.02 -6.09
CA GLN A 235 18.63 23.70 -5.72
C GLN A 235 18.63 23.47 -4.21
N SER A 236 19.46 24.18 -3.45
CA SER A 236 19.53 24.07 -1.99
C SER A 236 18.26 24.63 -1.33
N VAL A 237 17.75 25.77 -1.84
CA VAL A 237 16.49 26.37 -1.39
C VAL A 237 15.31 25.43 -1.69
N ILE A 238 15.27 24.83 -2.88
CA ILE A 238 14.25 23.83 -3.24
C ILE A 238 14.32 22.61 -2.31
N ALA A 239 15.53 22.12 -2.03
CA ALA A 239 15.72 20.99 -1.12
C ALA A 239 15.24 21.31 0.31
N GLU A 240 15.50 22.52 0.79
CA GLU A 240 15.03 22.97 2.11
C GLU A 240 13.51 23.15 2.15
N GLN A 241 12.90 23.71 1.10
CA GLN A 241 11.44 23.77 1.00
C GLN A 241 10.80 22.37 0.99
N LYS A 242 11.37 21.41 0.26
CA LYS A 242 10.90 20.00 0.28
C LYS A 242 10.97 19.41 1.68
N LYS A 243 12.07 19.65 2.42
CA LYS A 243 12.21 19.21 3.82
C LYS A 243 11.16 19.86 4.71
N ARG A 244 10.89 21.16 4.54
CA ARG A 244 9.85 21.89 5.27
C ARG A 244 8.47 21.29 5.02
N PHE A 245 8.07 21.08 3.75
CA PHE A 245 6.78 20.46 3.44
C PHE A 245 6.65 19.04 4.00
N SER A 246 7.75 18.27 4.00
CA SER A 246 7.78 16.96 4.65
C SER A 246 7.57 17.07 6.17
N ARG A 247 8.22 18.04 6.84
CA ARG A 247 8.04 18.29 8.28
C ARG A 247 6.62 18.73 8.61
N ASP A 248 6.07 19.68 7.85
CA ASP A 248 4.71 20.19 8.05
C ASP A 248 3.68 19.06 7.88
N ARG A 249 3.85 18.19 6.88
CA ARG A 249 3.01 16.99 6.71
C ARG A 249 3.13 16.03 7.89
N GLN A 250 4.35 15.75 8.34
CA GLN A 250 4.58 14.87 9.49
C GLN A 250 3.95 15.44 10.76
N GLN A 251 4.02 16.75 10.96
CA GLN A 251 3.41 17.44 12.10
C GLN A 251 1.88 17.37 12.03
N GLY A 252 1.27 17.67 10.87
CA GLY A 252 -0.18 17.56 10.68
C GLY A 252 -0.72 16.15 10.94
N GLN A 253 0.04 15.13 10.51
CA GLN A 253 -0.29 13.73 10.81
C GLN A 253 -0.20 13.40 12.31
N LYS A 254 0.80 13.95 13.03
CA LYS A 254 0.92 13.77 14.49
C LYS A 254 -0.22 14.46 15.23
N THR A 255 -0.54 15.70 14.88
CA THR A 255 -1.66 16.43 15.48
C THR A 255 -3.00 15.73 15.23
N SER A 256 -3.18 15.16 14.04
CA SER A 256 -4.38 14.36 13.73
C SER A 256 -4.46 13.09 14.60
N LEU A 257 -3.33 12.41 14.82
CA LEU A 257 -3.24 11.27 15.72
C LEU A 257 -3.53 11.67 17.17
N GLU A 258 -2.97 12.77 17.66
CA GLU A 258 -3.22 13.29 19.01
C GLU A 258 -4.71 13.59 19.23
N HIS A 259 -5.36 14.21 18.24
CA HIS A 259 -6.80 14.44 18.27
C HIS A 259 -7.61 13.13 18.24
N LEU A 260 -7.22 12.14 17.43
CA LEU A 260 -7.89 10.84 17.43
C LEU A 260 -7.73 10.10 18.77
N SER A 261 -6.59 10.25 19.43
CA SER A 261 -6.34 9.63 20.74
C SER A 261 -7.23 10.19 21.86
N THR A 262 -7.83 11.37 21.70
CA THR A 262 -8.78 11.91 22.68
C THR A 262 -10.22 11.45 22.45
N ILE A 263 -10.56 11.03 21.23
CA ILE A 263 -11.92 10.64 20.82
C ILE A 263 -12.09 9.12 20.82
N LEU A 264 -11.06 8.38 20.42
CA LEU A 264 -11.13 6.92 20.27
C LEU A 264 -11.15 6.22 21.63
N PRO A 265 -11.77 5.01 21.70
CA PRO A 265 -11.75 4.20 22.92
C PRO A 265 -10.32 3.90 23.40
N PRO A 266 -10.07 3.86 24.73
CA PRO A 266 -8.73 3.63 25.28
C PRO A 266 -8.06 2.35 24.78
N ASP A 267 -8.83 1.29 24.53
CA ASP A 267 -8.30 0.04 24.00
C ASP A 267 -7.80 0.20 22.55
N THR A 268 -8.55 0.88 21.69
CA THR A 268 -8.13 1.20 20.31
C THR A 268 -6.87 2.08 20.32
N VAL A 269 -6.80 3.07 21.20
CA VAL A 269 -5.59 3.92 21.36
C VAL A 269 -4.37 3.08 21.75
N ARG A 270 -4.54 2.14 22.68
CA ARG A 270 -3.46 1.19 23.04
C ARG A 270 -3.01 0.34 21.85
N LYS A 271 -3.95 -0.17 21.04
CA LYS A 271 -3.63 -0.93 19.83
C LYS A 271 -2.89 -0.07 18.79
N ILE A 272 -3.28 1.19 18.64
CA ILE A 272 -2.60 2.16 17.78
C ILE A 272 -1.16 2.39 18.25
N HIS A 273 -0.91 2.53 19.55
CA HIS A 273 0.46 2.65 20.07
C HIS A 273 1.30 1.41 19.76
N ILE A 274 0.74 0.20 19.91
CA ILE A 274 1.43 -1.03 19.53
C ILE A 274 1.73 -1.06 18.01
N ALA A 275 0.80 -0.58 17.19
CA ALA A 275 0.96 -0.51 15.73
C ALA A 275 2.05 0.48 15.27
N GLN A 276 2.47 1.41 16.14
CA GLN A 276 3.57 2.36 15.90
C GLN A 276 4.96 1.79 16.20
N GLU A 277 5.04 0.63 16.87
CA GLU A 277 6.30 -0.03 17.15
C GLU A 277 7.07 -0.32 15.86
N THR A 278 8.40 -0.29 15.97
CA THR A 278 9.28 -0.45 14.81
C THR A 278 9.04 -1.81 14.15
N GLY A 279 8.63 -1.78 12.87
CA GLY A 279 8.34 -2.99 12.10
C GLY A 279 6.93 -3.57 12.24
N ALA A 280 6.12 -3.08 13.19
CA ALA A 280 4.76 -3.60 13.43
C ALA A 280 3.81 -3.42 12.23
N SER A 281 4.12 -2.48 11.34
CA SER A 281 3.32 -2.16 10.16
C SER A 281 3.95 -2.62 8.84
N ASN A 282 5.04 -3.39 8.88
CA ASN A 282 5.76 -3.83 7.67
C ASN A 282 4.91 -4.72 6.76
N TRP A 283 3.98 -5.49 7.31
CA TRP A 283 3.08 -6.34 6.54
C TRP A 283 2.08 -5.55 5.67
N LEU A 284 1.82 -4.27 6.00
CA LEU A 284 1.02 -3.36 5.17
C LEU A 284 1.88 -2.65 4.11
N THR A 285 3.14 -2.34 4.42
CA THR A 285 4.00 -1.58 3.50
C THR A 285 4.76 -2.45 2.52
N SER A 286 4.88 -3.75 2.78
CA SER A 286 5.57 -4.71 1.91
C SER A 286 4.71 -5.10 0.71
N LEU A 287 5.35 -5.32 -0.44
CA LEU A 287 4.64 -5.83 -1.61
C LEU A 287 4.27 -7.32 -1.41
N PRO A 288 3.04 -7.75 -1.76
CA PRO A 288 2.55 -9.11 -1.59
C PRO A 288 3.14 -10.07 -2.64
N ILE A 289 4.45 -10.30 -2.58
CA ILE A 289 5.18 -11.17 -3.51
C ILE A 289 5.08 -12.63 -3.03
N ARG A 290 4.29 -13.44 -3.74
CA ARG A 290 4.06 -14.85 -3.40
C ARG A 290 5.34 -15.69 -3.32
N ALA A 291 6.27 -15.47 -4.24
CA ALA A 291 7.56 -16.19 -4.24
C ALA A 291 8.44 -15.91 -3.02
N LYS A 292 8.14 -14.85 -2.26
CA LYS A 292 8.84 -14.48 -1.01
C LYS A 292 8.01 -14.78 0.25
N GLY A 293 6.80 -15.33 0.10
CA GLY A 293 5.90 -15.58 1.23
C GLY A 293 5.35 -14.31 1.88
N PHE A 294 5.33 -13.18 1.17
CA PHE A 294 4.82 -11.90 1.69
C PHE A 294 3.33 -11.70 1.40
N ASN A 295 2.71 -12.59 0.63
CA ASN A 295 1.28 -12.54 0.38
C ASN A 295 0.52 -13.06 1.61
N LEU A 296 -0.52 -12.33 2.01
CA LEU A 296 -1.48 -12.78 3.01
C LEU A 296 -2.71 -13.25 2.27
N ASN A 297 -3.28 -14.37 2.69
CA ASN A 297 -4.56 -14.80 2.15
C ASN A 297 -5.68 -13.84 2.61
N LYS A 298 -6.85 -14.00 1.99
CA LYS A 298 -8.01 -13.13 2.23
C LYS A 298 -8.40 -13.04 3.71
N GLN A 299 -8.41 -14.16 4.43
CA GLN A 299 -8.80 -14.22 5.83
C GLN A 299 -7.71 -13.64 6.73
N GLU A 300 -6.44 -14.03 6.49
CA GLU A 300 -5.28 -13.50 7.21
C GLU A 300 -5.19 -11.97 7.15
N PHE A 301 -5.41 -11.38 5.97
CA PHE A 301 -5.36 -9.92 5.83
C PHE A 301 -6.48 -9.24 6.61
N VAL A 302 -7.73 -9.69 6.46
CA VAL A 302 -8.89 -9.10 7.13
C VAL A 302 -8.75 -9.24 8.65
N ASP A 303 -8.37 -10.43 9.13
CA ASP A 303 -8.20 -10.69 10.56
C ASP A 303 -7.02 -9.90 11.12
N ALA A 304 -5.91 -9.76 10.38
CA ALA A 304 -4.79 -8.93 10.80
C ALA A 304 -5.18 -7.46 10.94
N VAL A 305 -6.01 -6.92 10.03
CA VAL A 305 -6.55 -5.55 10.17
C VAL A 305 -7.49 -5.46 11.38
N ALA A 306 -8.38 -6.44 11.58
CA ALA A 306 -9.29 -6.44 12.71
C ALA A 306 -8.52 -6.47 14.05
N LEU A 307 -7.53 -7.36 14.17
CA LEU A 307 -6.64 -7.46 15.33
C LEU A 307 -5.84 -6.17 15.58
N ARG A 308 -5.37 -5.52 14.50
CA ARG A 308 -4.64 -4.26 14.56
C ARG A 308 -5.46 -3.14 15.20
N TYR A 309 -6.76 -3.09 14.96
CA TYR A 309 -7.64 -2.03 15.47
C TYR A 309 -8.52 -2.45 16.66
N GLY A 310 -8.44 -3.72 17.08
CA GLY A 310 -9.34 -4.26 18.10
C GLY A 310 -10.78 -4.41 17.61
N TRP A 311 -10.98 -4.56 16.30
CA TRP A 311 -12.29 -4.82 15.73
C TRP A 311 -12.70 -6.29 15.89
N PRO A 312 -14.01 -6.59 15.87
CA PRO A 312 -14.49 -7.97 15.90
C PRO A 312 -13.92 -8.79 14.73
N VAL A 313 -13.40 -9.99 15.04
CA VAL A 313 -12.93 -10.95 14.05
C VAL A 313 -14.11 -11.83 13.62
N GLU A 314 -14.34 -11.94 12.31
CA GLU A 314 -15.42 -12.75 11.76
C GLU A 314 -15.17 -14.25 11.98
N GLY A 315 -16.25 -15.02 12.20
CA GLY A 315 -16.16 -16.48 12.29
C GLY A 315 -15.61 -17.02 13.61
N LEU A 316 -15.32 -16.15 14.59
CA LEU A 316 -14.96 -16.58 15.92
C LEU A 316 -16.18 -17.20 16.63
N PRO A 317 -16.10 -18.44 17.15
CA PRO A 317 -17.19 -19.02 17.95
C PRO A 317 -17.48 -18.15 19.16
N ASN A 318 -18.75 -18.00 19.58
CA ASN A 318 -19.12 -17.18 20.75
C ASN A 318 -18.65 -17.79 22.09
N THR A 319 -18.47 -19.12 22.13
CA THR A 319 -18.12 -19.87 23.34
C THR A 319 -16.92 -20.77 23.07
N CYS A 320 -15.94 -20.76 23.97
CA CYS A 320 -14.75 -21.58 23.88
C CYS A 320 -15.01 -22.99 24.41
N VAL A 321 -14.15 -23.95 24.05
CA VAL A 321 -14.18 -25.34 24.56
C VAL A 321 -14.08 -25.40 26.10
N CYS A 322 -13.52 -24.37 26.74
CA CYS A 322 -13.50 -24.26 28.20
C CYS A 322 -14.84 -23.82 28.83
N GLY A 323 -15.82 -23.42 28.02
CA GLY A 323 -17.13 -22.91 28.44
C GLY A 323 -17.23 -21.40 28.64
N SER A 324 -16.13 -20.64 28.46
CA SER A 324 -16.10 -19.18 28.64
C SER A 324 -16.47 -18.44 27.33
N PRO A 325 -16.96 -17.18 27.42
CA PRO A 325 -17.11 -16.31 26.25
C PRO A 325 -15.79 -16.20 25.49
N ASN A 326 -15.86 -16.36 24.18
CA ASN A 326 -14.67 -16.48 23.35
C ASN A 326 -14.45 -15.19 22.57
N ASN A 327 -13.55 -14.37 23.08
CA ASN A 327 -13.00 -13.20 22.40
C ASN A 327 -11.56 -13.49 21.93
N VAL A 328 -10.98 -12.55 21.20
CA VAL A 328 -9.60 -12.67 20.69
C VAL A 328 -8.62 -12.99 21.82
N ASP A 329 -8.66 -12.22 22.92
CA ASP A 329 -7.72 -12.40 24.03
C ASP A 329 -7.84 -13.77 24.70
N HIS A 330 -9.07 -14.26 24.87
CA HIS A 330 -9.34 -15.58 25.40
C HIS A 330 -8.85 -16.67 24.45
N THR A 331 -9.05 -16.51 23.13
CA THR A 331 -8.58 -17.46 22.11
C THR A 331 -7.06 -17.63 22.15
N MET A 332 -6.34 -16.55 22.47
CA MET A 332 -4.87 -16.54 22.54
C MET A 332 -4.31 -17.10 23.85
N THR A 333 -5.12 -17.15 24.92
CA THR A 333 -4.65 -17.47 26.29
C THR A 333 -5.29 -18.73 26.89
N CYS A 334 -6.36 -19.25 26.28
CA CYS A 334 -7.06 -20.41 26.81
C CYS A 334 -6.18 -21.67 26.79
N LYS A 335 -6.10 -22.37 27.93
CA LYS A 335 -5.32 -23.62 28.06
C LYS A 335 -6.05 -24.87 27.56
N LYS A 336 -7.35 -24.75 27.26
CA LYS A 336 -8.22 -25.88 26.85
C LYS A 336 -8.66 -25.80 25.37
N GLY A 337 -8.26 -24.75 24.65
CA GLY A 337 -8.57 -24.54 23.24
C GLY A 337 -7.83 -23.32 22.69
N GLY A 338 -8.05 -22.98 21.42
CA GLY A 338 -7.44 -21.81 20.80
C GLY A 338 -5.96 -21.98 20.44
N LEU A 339 -5.23 -20.86 20.30
CA LEU A 339 -3.87 -20.84 19.76
C LEU A 339 -2.87 -21.61 20.63
N TYR A 340 -3.03 -21.58 21.96
CA TYR A 340 -2.13 -22.28 22.87
C TYR A 340 -2.12 -23.80 22.63
N VAL A 341 -3.30 -24.39 22.45
CA VAL A 341 -3.43 -25.83 22.15
C VAL A 341 -3.00 -26.11 20.71
N SER A 342 -3.36 -25.25 19.75
CA SER A 342 -2.94 -25.38 18.35
C SER A 342 -1.41 -25.40 18.20
N GLY A 343 -0.69 -24.53 18.91
CA GLY A 343 0.77 -24.51 18.88
C GLY A 343 1.40 -25.77 19.49
N HIS A 344 0.78 -26.33 20.53
CA HIS A 344 1.20 -27.63 21.08
C HIS A 344 0.96 -28.76 20.08
N ASP A 345 -0.21 -28.77 19.45
CA ASP A 345 -0.58 -29.73 18.42
C ASP A 345 0.36 -29.66 17.21
N GLU A 346 0.77 -28.47 16.78
CA GLU A 346 1.74 -28.27 15.69
C GLU A 346 3.12 -28.83 16.03
N VAL A 347 3.67 -28.53 17.22
CA VAL A 347 4.97 -29.07 17.67
C VAL A 347 4.92 -30.59 17.77
N ARG A 348 3.82 -31.12 18.34
CA ARG A 348 3.57 -32.55 18.39
C ARG A 348 3.55 -33.15 16.97
N ASP A 349 2.78 -32.55 16.07
CA ASP A 349 2.57 -33.09 14.73
C ASP A 349 3.83 -33.01 13.87
N LEU A 350 4.64 -31.96 14.02
CA LEU A 350 5.98 -31.85 13.42
C LEU A 350 6.92 -32.93 13.93
N THR A 351 6.97 -33.11 15.25
CA THR A 351 7.78 -34.16 15.89
C THR A 351 7.37 -35.54 15.41
N ALA A 352 6.06 -35.79 15.30
CA ALA A 352 5.52 -37.03 14.76
C ALA A 352 5.89 -37.23 13.28
N SER A 353 5.90 -36.16 12.48
CA SER A 353 6.32 -36.21 11.07
C SER A 353 7.79 -36.63 10.94
N MET A 354 8.69 -35.98 11.67
CA MET A 354 10.12 -36.31 11.67
C MET A 354 10.37 -37.75 12.14
N LEU A 355 9.69 -38.19 13.20
CA LEU A 355 9.81 -39.57 13.69
C LEU A 355 9.28 -40.62 12.70
N ARG A 356 8.36 -40.23 11.80
CA ARG A 356 7.84 -41.13 10.76
C ARG A 356 8.89 -41.45 9.70
N GLU A 357 9.83 -40.54 9.42
CA GLU A 357 10.93 -40.81 8.50
C GLU A 357 11.88 -41.89 9.06
N VAL A 358 12.11 -41.86 10.36
CA VAL A 358 13.01 -42.80 11.04
C VAL A 358 12.32 -44.12 11.39
N VAL A 359 11.02 -44.08 11.74
CA VAL A 359 10.24 -45.25 12.19
C VAL A 359 8.88 -45.35 11.48
N PRO A 360 8.85 -45.56 10.15
CA PRO A 360 7.64 -45.41 9.33
C PRO A 360 6.51 -46.40 9.63
N ARG A 361 6.80 -47.56 10.21
CA ARG A 361 5.79 -48.63 10.45
C ARG A 361 5.39 -48.82 11.92
N ARG A 362 5.88 -47.99 12.84
CA ARG A 362 5.67 -48.19 14.29
C ARG A 362 5.50 -46.89 15.08
N LEU A 363 5.01 -45.84 14.42
CA LEU A 363 4.62 -44.58 15.05
C LEU A 363 3.11 -44.60 15.32
N HIS A 364 2.71 -44.35 16.56
CA HIS A 364 1.32 -44.24 16.98
C HIS A 364 1.07 -42.85 17.59
N ARG A 365 0.06 -42.13 17.09
CA ARG A 365 -0.52 -41.00 17.84
C ARG A 365 -1.29 -41.58 19.02
N ALA A 366 -1.02 -41.07 20.20
CA ALA A 366 -1.81 -41.44 21.37
C ALA A 366 -3.19 -40.77 21.25
N ASN A 367 -4.26 -41.56 21.29
CA ASN A 367 -5.61 -41.03 21.37
C ASN A 367 -5.81 -40.45 22.79
N PRO A 368 -6.26 -39.18 22.97
CA PRO A 368 -6.45 -38.57 24.29
C PRO A 368 -7.42 -39.32 25.21
N SER A 369 -8.21 -40.25 24.67
CA SER A 369 -9.12 -41.14 25.42
C SER A 369 -8.55 -42.54 25.71
N ALA A 370 -7.39 -42.91 25.17
CA ALA A 370 -6.79 -44.23 25.34
C ALA A 370 -5.77 -44.22 26.49
N SER A 371 -6.26 -44.15 27.73
CA SER A 371 -5.46 -44.39 28.94
C SER A 371 -4.95 -45.83 29.07
N ARG A 372 -5.21 -46.72 28.10
CA ARG A 372 -4.71 -48.10 28.07
C ARG A 372 -4.44 -48.57 26.66
N TRP A 373 -3.22 -48.35 26.16
CA TRP A 373 -2.67 -49.30 25.20
C TRP A 373 -2.27 -50.54 26.00
N GLY A 374 -3.13 -51.57 25.97
CA GLY A 374 -3.01 -52.80 26.73
C GLY A 374 -1.77 -53.61 26.38
N THR A 375 -0.62 -53.23 26.90
CA THR A 375 0.47 -54.16 27.18
C THR A 375 0.31 -54.67 28.61
N PRO A 376 0.34 -55.99 28.87
CA PRO A 376 0.41 -56.50 30.23
C PRO A 376 1.65 -55.86 30.87
N ALA A 377 1.49 -55.32 32.08
CA ALA A 377 2.58 -54.73 32.83
C ALA A 377 3.72 -55.73 32.91
N VAL A 378 4.81 -55.48 32.16
CA VAL A 378 6.06 -56.16 32.39
C VAL A 378 6.56 -55.65 33.74
N THR A 379 6.64 -56.56 34.70
CA THR A 379 7.11 -56.33 36.07
C THR A 379 8.37 -55.47 36.06
N GLY A 380 8.29 -54.27 36.66
CA GLY A 380 9.44 -53.37 36.90
C GLY A 380 9.39 -52.01 36.22
N GLN A 381 8.36 -51.66 35.44
CA GLN A 381 8.22 -50.31 34.87
C GLN A 381 7.41 -49.39 35.81
N PRO A 382 7.80 -48.11 36.01
CA PRO A 382 6.98 -47.14 36.72
C PRO A 382 5.66 -46.93 35.96
N ILE A 383 4.54 -47.12 36.63
CA ILE A 383 3.22 -46.79 36.08
C ILE A 383 3.20 -45.26 35.92
N PRO A 384 2.98 -44.72 34.71
CA PRO A 384 2.86 -43.27 34.54
C PRO A 384 1.68 -42.76 35.38
N PRO A 385 1.81 -41.59 36.04
CA PRO A 385 0.74 -41.06 36.89
C PRO A 385 -0.58 -40.93 36.10
N PRO A 386 -1.75 -40.95 36.77
CA PRO A 386 -3.06 -40.93 36.10
C PRO A 386 -3.26 -39.76 35.12
N GLU A 387 -2.49 -38.69 35.28
CA GLU A 387 -2.51 -37.48 34.47
C GLU A 387 -1.46 -37.43 33.35
N ALA A 388 -0.60 -38.44 33.24
CA ALA A 388 0.42 -38.51 32.19
C ALA A 388 -0.23 -38.75 30.83
N ARG A 389 -0.33 -37.68 30.04
CA ARG A 389 -0.75 -37.75 28.64
C ARG A 389 0.47 -38.00 27.77
N VAL A 390 0.47 -39.12 27.08
CA VAL A 390 1.41 -39.39 25.99
C VAL A 390 0.88 -38.69 24.76
N ASP A 391 1.75 -38.01 24.01
CA ASP A 391 1.39 -37.36 22.75
C ASP A 391 1.79 -38.23 21.55
N ILE A 392 2.98 -38.84 21.60
CA ILE A 392 3.55 -39.64 20.49
C ILE A 392 4.25 -40.90 21.06
N CYS A 393 4.05 -42.05 20.41
CA CYS A 393 4.80 -43.28 20.69
C CYS A 393 5.50 -43.78 19.42
N ALA A 394 6.82 -43.97 19.46
CA ALA A 394 7.61 -44.48 18.34
C ALA A 394 8.30 -45.80 18.73
N ARG A 395 7.74 -46.96 18.37
CA ARG A 395 8.33 -48.25 18.75
C ARG A 395 9.50 -48.66 17.86
N GLY A 396 10.60 -49.10 18.45
CA GLY A 396 11.79 -49.55 17.73
C GLY A 396 12.80 -48.45 17.44
N PHE A 397 12.61 -47.25 17.99
CA PHE A 397 13.50 -46.11 17.74
C PHE A 397 14.90 -46.33 18.33
N TRP A 398 15.01 -46.75 19.60
CA TRP A 398 16.30 -47.00 20.27
C TRP A 398 16.68 -48.49 20.29
N THR A 399 15.72 -49.38 20.51
CA THR A 399 15.95 -50.83 20.60
C THR A 399 14.80 -51.61 19.97
N ARG A 400 15.11 -52.75 19.33
CA ARG A 400 14.12 -53.59 18.64
C ARG A 400 13.07 -54.08 19.65
N GLY A 401 11.82 -53.60 19.50
CA GLY A 401 10.68 -53.99 20.34
C GLY A 401 10.35 -53.05 21.51
N SER A 402 11.17 -52.04 21.81
CA SER A 402 10.88 -51.03 22.85
C SER A 402 10.08 -49.85 22.28
N GLY A 403 9.26 -49.19 23.08
CA GLY A 403 8.43 -48.04 22.67
C GLY A 403 8.71 -46.80 23.50
N PRO A 404 9.69 -45.94 23.14
CA PRO A 404 9.80 -44.63 23.77
C PRO A 404 8.54 -43.80 23.54
N PHE A 405 8.06 -43.20 24.64
CA PHE A 405 6.92 -42.30 24.68
C PHE A 405 7.43 -40.87 24.80
N TRP A 406 6.82 -39.96 24.03
CA TRP A 406 7.18 -38.56 23.97
C TRP A 406 5.98 -37.72 24.41
N THR A 407 6.25 -36.73 25.25
CA THR A 407 5.28 -35.72 25.69
C THR A 407 5.81 -34.36 25.27
N SER A 408 5.03 -33.59 24.51
CA SER A 408 5.37 -32.19 24.26
C SER A 408 4.94 -31.41 25.51
N GLY A 409 5.87 -31.04 26.38
CA GLY A 409 5.55 -30.32 27.62
C GLY A 409 6.60 -29.28 27.93
N SER A 410 6.18 -28.10 28.38
CA SER A 410 7.03 -26.98 28.81
C SER A 410 7.78 -27.24 30.13
N SER A 411 7.73 -28.44 30.70
CA SER A 411 8.64 -28.84 31.78
C SER A 411 9.79 -29.67 31.21
N THR A 412 10.95 -29.05 31.12
CA THR A 412 12.25 -29.71 30.90
C THR A 412 12.46 -30.86 31.88
N ARG A 413 12.14 -32.08 31.45
CA ARG A 413 12.86 -33.30 31.83
C ARG A 413 12.63 -34.37 30.78
N TRP A 414 13.60 -34.51 29.89
CA TRP A 414 13.79 -35.73 29.12
C TRP A 414 14.04 -36.87 30.13
N PRO A 415 13.18 -37.89 30.23
CA PRO A 415 13.52 -39.05 31.04
C PRO A 415 14.71 -39.77 30.40
N PRO A 416 15.70 -40.24 31.17
CA PRO A 416 16.82 -40.98 30.62
C PRO A 416 16.32 -42.27 29.93
N PRO A 417 17.04 -42.75 28.90
CA PRO A 417 16.66 -43.98 28.22
C PRO A 417 16.66 -45.15 29.22
N ILE A 418 15.52 -45.81 29.37
CA ILE A 418 15.43 -47.06 30.12
C ILE A 418 16.03 -48.15 29.23
N VAL A 419 17.28 -48.52 29.51
CA VAL A 419 17.98 -49.62 28.84
C VAL A 419 17.65 -50.92 29.58
N SER A 420 16.91 -51.83 28.95
CA SER A 420 16.73 -53.19 29.43
C SER A 420 17.99 -54.02 29.13
N SER A 421 18.59 -54.61 30.15
CA SER A 421 19.72 -55.54 30.05
C SER A 421 19.35 -56.82 29.27
N PRO A 422 20.27 -57.40 28.48
CA PRO A 422 19.97 -58.60 27.70
C PRO A 422 19.90 -59.84 28.60
N SER A 423 18.83 -60.62 28.49
CA SER A 423 18.72 -61.95 29.08
C SER A 423 19.75 -62.90 28.45
N ARG A 424 20.39 -63.70 29.30
CA ARG A 424 21.45 -64.66 28.96
C ARG A 424 21.01 -65.63 27.86
N LEU A 425 21.74 -65.64 26.75
CA LEU A 425 21.74 -66.73 25.77
C LEU A 425 22.71 -67.82 26.25
N SER A 426 22.19 -69.04 26.32
CA SER A 426 22.91 -70.27 26.61
C SER A 426 23.99 -70.56 25.56
N THR A 427 25.20 -70.81 26.03
CA THR A 427 26.36 -71.26 25.26
C THR A 427 26.24 -72.71 24.80
N THR A 428 26.30 -72.95 23.49
CA THR A 428 26.94 -74.13 22.84
C THR A 428 27.54 -73.59 21.52
N GLY A 429 28.86 -73.42 21.43
CA GLY A 429 29.79 -74.34 20.75
C GLY A 429 29.47 -74.42 19.26
N THR A 430 30.26 -73.88 18.32
CA THR A 430 31.60 -74.37 17.92
C THR A 430 32.22 -73.37 16.92
N SER A 431 33.54 -73.14 17.02
CA SER A 431 34.38 -72.31 16.12
C SER A 431 34.44 -72.87 14.69
N TRP A 432 34.81 -72.11 13.65
CA TRP A 432 36.21 -71.95 13.21
C TRP A 432 36.38 -70.84 12.15
N ARG A 433 37.62 -70.33 12.10
CA ARG A 433 38.19 -69.24 11.28
C ARG A 433 37.92 -69.33 9.77
N ARG A 434 37.36 -68.27 9.17
CA ARG A 434 38.00 -67.31 8.25
C ARG A 434 37.00 -66.22 7.90
#